data_AF-A0AAD4QRY8-F1
#
_entry.id   AF-A0AAD4QRY8-F1
#
_cell.length_a   1.000
_cell.length_b   1.000
_cell.length_c   1.000
_cell.angle_alpha   90.00
_cell.angle_beta   90.00
_cell.angle_gamma   90.00
#
_symmetry.space_group_name_H-M   'P 1'
#
loop_
_entity.id
_entity.type
_entity.pdbx_description
1 polymer ?
#
loop_
_entity_poly.entity_id
_entity_poly.type
_entity_poly.pdbx_seq_one_letter_code
_entity_poly.pdbx_strand_id
1 'polypeptide(L)'
;MNVTMSSSFLWGALSSTATLSNSLQVLLFLPLTLSTLSKPAFLLLSLLIFLQSLIHGTLQLFWGSSLLPAMQLPIQPFLLLVCFNIFSQSVNPLLLSLASWWGTILTLSSPLFIILEGISSLLVVQKLGQVGRELVGKGEAYQFVLLIASAVAYVVSAWWIVAAYPAAAMSPLSATLLGAALTAFLFLTFIGFGLRRTNVIESSGLALFMAYNLWLCGFDQQSFSGPASSYLGALVYRLAILLGAARVLPSIGADTWEADYGVDDGWEGRPTSKLTHILLTYRQSILVTVYSHLLLLDHSSQVWWRWMNIFFTLVIWSIELLVSGEDDAITKEWKVD
;
A
#
# COMPACT_ATOMS: atom_id res chain seq x y z
N MET A 1 11.79 29.75 35.14
CA MET A 1 12.06 28.54 34.34
C MET A 1 11.68 28.82 32.89
N ASN A 2 12.59 29.41 32.10
CA ASN A 2 12.38 29.59 30.67
C ASN A 2 12.89 28.34 29.96
N VAL A 3 11.97 27.47 29.53
CA VAL A 3 12.29 26.35 28.65
C VAL A 3 12.56 26.94 27.27
N THR A 4 13.82 27.20 26.95
CA THR A 4 14.24 27.54 25.59
C THR A 4 14.14 26.25 24.75
N MET A 5 12.98 26.00 24.14
CA MET A 5 12.86 24.95 23.14
C MET A 5 13.87 25.23 22.02
N SER A 6 14.72 24.26 21.72
CA SER A 6 15.68 24.30 20.61
C SER A 6 14.95 24.64 19.30
N SER A 7 15.46 25.62 18.55
CA SER A 7 14.90 26.04 17.26
C SER A 7 14.76 24.87 16.28
N SER A 8 15.70 23.92 16.30
CA SER A 8 15.65 22.69 15.50
C SER A 8 14.43 21.81 15.82
N PHE A 9 14.06 21.71 17.10
CA PHE A 9 12.87 20.98 17.52
C PHE A 9 11.57 21.64 17.03
N LEU A 10 11.50 22.98 17.11
CA LEU A 10 10.36 23.75 16.60
C LEU A 10 10.20 23.60 15.08
N TRP A 11 11.30 23.63 14.33
CA TRP A 11 11.29 23.41 12.88
C TRP A 11 10.94 21.96 12.49
N GLY A 12 11.40 20.97 13.27
CA GLY A 12 11.00 19.57 13.11
C GLY A 12 9.51 19.34 13.37
N ALA A 13 8.98 19.97 14.43
CA ALA A 13 7.55 19.90 14.75
C ALA A 13 6.70 20.62 13.69
N LEU A 14 7.13 21.80 13.22
CA LEU A 14 6.44 22.57 12.19
C LEU A 14 6.40 21.83 10.85
N SER A 15 7.54 21.30 10.39
CA SER A 15 7.61 20.55 9.13
C SER A 15 6.78 19.26 9.16
N SER A 16 6.77 18.56 10.30
CA SER A 16 5.93 17.37 10.51
C SER A 16 4.44 17.72 10.50
N THR A 17 4.06 18.79 11.22
CA THR A 17 2.69 19.30 11.26
C THR A 17 2.23 19.78 9.88
N ALA A 18 3.10 20.48 9.14
CA ALA A 18 2.82 20.94 7.78
C ALA A 18 2.61 19.77 6.81
N THR A 19 3.44 18.72 6.90
CA THR A 19 3.27 17.50 6.09
C THR A 19 1.93 16.81 6.36
N LEU A 20 1.56 16.67 7.64
CA LEU A 20 0.28 16.09 8.04
C LEU A 20 -0.88 16.94 7.54
N SER A 21 -0.80 18.26 7.71
CA SER A 21 -1.81 19.20 7.21
C SER A 21 -1.94 19.15 5.70
N ASN A 22 -0.83 19.11 4.95
CA ASN A 22 -0.82 18.97 3.49
C ASN A 22 -1.53 17.69 3.04
N SER A 23 -1.34 16.59 3.76
CA SER A 23 -1.99 15.31 3.47
C SER A 23 -3.48 15.37 3.81
N LEU A 24 -3.85 15.93 4.95
CA LEU A 24 -5.25 16.13 5.36
C LEU A 24 -6.02 17.02 4.38
N GLN A 25 -5.41 18.10 3.89
CA GLN A 25 -6.00 18.96 2.88
C GLN A 25 -6.34 18.20 1.59
N VAL A 26 -5.46 17.32 1.11
CA VAL A 26 -5.74 16.47 -0.06
C VAL A 26 -6.92 15.53 0.21
N LEU A 27 -6.97 14.91 1.39
CA LEU A 27 -8.06 14.01 1.78
C LEU A 27 -9.42 14.72 1.86
N LEU A 28 -9.43 16.01 2.22
CA LEU A 28 -10.66 16.79 2.34
C LEU A 28 -11.08 17.43 1.01
N PHE A 29 -10.14 18.00 0.25
CA PHE A 29 -10.46 18.81 -0.93
C PHE A 29 -10.93 17.99 -2.13
N LEU A 30 -10.41 16.77 -2.30
CA LEU A 30 -10.79 15.90 -3.42
C LEU A 30 -12.26 15.44 -3.34
N PRO A 31 -12.76 14.87 -2.22
CA PRO A 31 -14.19 14.58 -2.08
C PRO A 31 -15.07 15.82 -2.09
N LEU A 32 -14.58 16.92 -1.51
CA LEU A 32 -15.29 18.19 -1.52
C LEU A 32 -15.59 18.62 -2.96
N THR A 33 -14.58 18.67 -3.83
CA THR A 33 -14.79 19.09 -5.24
C THR A 33 -15.67 18.14 -6.03
N LEU A 34 -15.60 16.83 -5.76
CA LEU A 34 -16.47 15.84 -6.38
C LEU A 34 -17.95 16.05 -5.99
N SER A 35 -18.19 16.40 -4.72
CA SER A 35 -19.54 16.61 -4.19
C SER A 35 -20.12 18.00 -4.48
N THR A 36 -19.30 19.04 -4.57
CA THR A 36 -19.77 20.43 -4.73
C THR A 36 -19.76 20.93 -6.17
N LEU A 37 -18.85 20.46 -7.03
CA LEU A 37 -18.71 20.94 -8.40
C LEU A 37 -19.13 19.90 -9.44
N SER A 38 -18.22 18.99 -9.82
CA SER A 38 -18.41 18.03 -10.89
C SER A 38 -17.21 17.09 -11.03
N LYS A 39 -17.39 15.97 -11.74
CA LYS A 39 -16.31 15.02 -12.08
C LYS A 39 -15.12 15.63 -12.84
N PRO A 40 -15.28 16.47 -13.89
CA PRO A 40 -14.13 17.11 -14.55
C PRO A 40 -13.38 18.10 -13.64
N ALA A 41 -14.08 18.78 -12.72
CA ALA A 41 -13.44 19.65 -11.73
C ALA A 41 -12.58 18.87 -10.74
N PHE A 42 -13.10 17.75 -10.23
CA PHE A 42 -12.34 16.80 -9.41
C PHE A 42 -11.08 16.30 -10.14
N LEU A 43 -11.21 15.91 -11.41
CA LEU A 43 -10.09 15.41 -12.22
C LEU A 43 -9.02 16.49 -12.43
N LEU A 44 -9.44 17.73 -12.72
CA LEU A 44 -8.51 18.83 -12.88
C LEU A 44 -7.77 19.15 -11.57
N LEU A 45 -8.50 19.22 -10.44
CA LEU A 45 -7.88 19.47 -9.14
C LEU A 45 -6.90 18.34 -8.77
N SER A 46 -7.29 17.08 -8.97
CA SER A 46 -6.42 15.92 -8.76
C SER A 46 -5.13 16.02 -9.56
N LEU A 47 -5.22 16.36 -10.85
CA LEU A 47 -4.06 16.55 -11.71
C LEU A 47 -3.16 17.69 -11.21
N LEU A 48 -3.74 18.83 -10.84
CA LEU A 48 -2.96 19.98 -10.33
C LEU A 48 -2.25 19.65 -9.02
N ILE A 49 -2.93 18.99 -8.08
CA ILE A 49 -2.34 18.56 -6.81
C ILE A 49 -1.24 17.51 -7.07
N PHE A 50 -1.43 16.59 -8.01
CA PHE A 50 -0.44 15.58 -8.38
C PHE A 50 0.82 16.21 -9.00
N LEU A 51 0.66 17.15 -9.92
CA LEU A 51 1.78 17.88 -10.52
C LEU A 51 2.54 18.68 -9.46
N GLN A 52 1.81 19.35 -8.56
CA GLN A 52 2.42 20.09 -7.46
C GLN A 52 3.17 19.18 -6.51
N SER A 53 2.63 18.01 -6.15
CA SER A 53 3.33 17.06 -5.28
C SER A 53 4.54 16.42 -5.97
N LEU A 54 4.51 16.26 -7.30
CA LEU A 54 5.65 15.81 -8.09
C LEU A 54 6.77 16.84 -8.10
N ILE A 55 6.45 18.12 -8.32
CA ILE A 55 7.40 19.24 -8.23
C ILE A 55 7.98 19.33 -6.82
N HIS A 56 7.16 19.17 -5.79
CA HIS A 56 7.63 19.19 -4.41
C HIS A 56 8.59 18.02 -4.11
N GLY A 57 8.26 16.81 -4.55
CA GLY A 57 9.12 15.64 -4.40
C GLY A 57 10.46 15.78 -5.13
N THR A 58 10.47 16.35 -6.34
CA THR A 58 11.72 16.61 -7.06
C THR A 58 12.55 17.67 -6.35
N LEU A 59 11.95 18.78 -5.89
CA LEU A 59 12.65 19.80 -5.11
C LEU A 59 13.25 19.23 -3.82
N GLN A 60 12.56 18.31 -3.15
CA GLN A 60 13.07 17.66 -1.96
C GLN A 60 14.27 16.75 -2.28
N LEU A 61 14.26 16.07 -3.43
CA LEU A 61 15.38 15.23 -3.88
C LEU A 61 16.66 16.05 -4.17
N PHE A 62 16.52 17.26 -4.72
CA PHE A 62 17.65 18.10 -5.12
C PHE A 62 18.14 19.06 -4.02
N TRP A 63 17.26 19.62 -3.19
CA TRP A 63 17.60 20.67 -2.22
C TRP A 63 17.44 20.27 -0.74
N GLY A 64 16.68 19.23 -0.42
CA GLY A 64 16.64 18.62 0.92
C GLY A 64 16.33 19.55 2.11
N SER A 65 15.66 20.69 1.94
CA SER A 65 15.47 21.66 3.04
C SER A 65 14.20 21.42 3.85
N SER A 66 14.29 21.64 5.17
CA SER A 66 13.17 21.45 6.13
C SER A 66 12.05 22.49 6.00
N LEU A 67 12.26 23.55 5.21
CA LEU A 67 11.30 24.61 4.96
C LEU A 67 10.32 24.29 3.83
N LEU A 68 10.68 23.37 2.93
CA LEU A 68 9.87 23.02 1.77
C LEU A 68 8.44 22.59 2.15
N PRO A 69 8.20 21.74 3.16
CA PRO A 69 6.85 21.29 3.50
C PRO A 69 5.95 22.42 4.02
N ALA A 70 6.53 23.40 4.73
CA ALA A 70 5.80 24.54 5.27
C ALA A 70 5.36 25.52 4.17
N MET A 71 6.20 25.71 3.14
CA MET A 71 5.86 26.53 1.97
C MET A 71 4.72 25.95 1.14
N GLN A 72 4.49 24.64 1.23
CA GLN A 72 3.43 23.97 0.48
C GLN A 72 2.04 24.23 1.08
N LEU A 73 1.93 24.46 2.40
CA LEU A 73 0.66 24.62 3.11
C LEU A 73 -0.39 25.56 2.46
N PRO A 74 -0.03 26.77 1.94
CA PRO A 74 -1.00 27.64 1.27
C PRO A 74 -1.32 27.24 -0.17
N ILE A 75 -0.55 26.35 -0.79
CA ILE A 75 -0.66 26.04 -2.22
C ILE A 75 -1.90 25.19 -2.50
N GLN A 76 -2.21 24.19 -1.68
CA GLN A 76 -3.41 23.35 -1.86
C GLN A 76 -4.72 24.14 -1.79
N PRO A 77 -4.98 25.02 -0.79
CA PRO A 77 -6.20 25.84 -0.80
C PRO A 77 -6.20 26.86 -1.95
N PHE A 78 -5.03 27.36 -2.36
CA PHE A 78 -4.93 28.19 -3.57
C PHE A 78 -5.34 27.42 -4.83
N LEU A 79 -4.85 26.19 -5.03
CA LEU A 79 -5.22 25.33 -6.17
C LEU A 79 -6.71 25.00 -6.16
N LEU A 80 -7.30 24.80 -4.97
CA LEU A 80 -8.74 24.64 -4.82
C LEU A 80 -9.48 25.88 -5.34
N LEU A 81 -9.10 27.07 -4.87
CA LEU A 81 -9.72 28.33 -5.32
C LEU A 81 -9.55 28.57 -6.83
N VAL A 82 -8.39 28.24 -7.40
CA VAL A 82 -8.17 28.29 -8.84
C VAL A 82 -9.12 27.34 -9.58
N CYS A 83 -9.31 26.12 -9.08
CA CYS A 83 -10.26 25.17 -9.65
C CYS A 83 -11.70 25.72 -9.58
N PHE A 84 -12.13 26.22 -8.42
CA PHE A 84 -13.45 26.85 -8.27
C PHE A 84 -13.63 28.04 -9.22
N ASN A 85 -12.60 28.89 -9.37
CA ASN A 85 -12.65 30.04 -10.26
C ASN A 85 -12.78 29.63 -11.73
N ILE A 86 -11.98 28.66 -12.20
CA ILE A 86 -12.02 28.16 -13.57
C ILE A 86 -13.42 27.61 -13.91
N PHE A 87 -14.02 26.84 -13.00
CA PHE A 87 -15.35 26.25 -13.22
C PHE A 87 -16.51 27.21 -12.93
N SER A 88 -16.26 28.40 -12.36
CA SER A 88 -17.26 29.46 -12.23
C SER A 88 -17.53 30.22 -13.54
N GLN A 89 -16.64 30.08 -14.53
CA GLN A 89 -16.71 30.71 -15.84
C GLN A 89 -16.79 29.65 -16.97
N SER A 90 -16.72 30.07 -18.23
CA SER A 90 -16.59 29.16 -19.37
C SER A 90 -15.22 28.48 -19.36
N VAL A 91 -15.19 27.18 -19.08
CA VAL A 91 -13.96 26.39 -19.00
C VAL A 91 -13.35 26.22 -20.40
N ASN A 92 -12.05 26.48 -20.53
CA ASN A 92 -11.32 26.25 -21.78
C ASN A 92 -11.28 24.74 -22.12
N PRO A 93 -11.61 24.33 -23.36
CA PRO A 93 -11.67 22.93 -23.76
C PRO A 93 -10.35 22.16 -23.57
N LEU A 94 -9.20 22.83 -23.63
CA LEU A 94 -7.90 22.18 -23.40
C LEU A 94 -7.76 21.66 -21.96
N LEU A 95 -8.23 22.42 -20.97
CA LEU A 95 -8.17 21.99 -19.57
C LEU A 95 -9.11 20.81 -19.30
N LEU A 96 -10.27 20.78 -19.96
CA LEU A 96 -11.17 19.63 -19.89
C LEU A 96 -10.56 18.38 -20.53
N SER A 97 -9.84 18.54 -21.64
CA SER A 97 -9.11 17.46 -22.29
C SER A 97 -7.97 16.91 -21.42
N LEU A 98 -7.21 17.78 -20.75
CA LEU A 98 -6.17 17.36 -19.81
C LEU A 98 -6.76 16.61 -18.61
N ALA A 99 -7.88 17.10 -18.06
CA ALA A 99 -8.57 16.45 -16.96
C ALA A 99 -9.12 15.06 -17.36
N SER A 100 -9.70 14.93 -18.56
CA SER A 100 -10.19 13.64 -19.06
C SER A 100 -9.05 12.65 -19.34
N TRP A 101 -7.94 13.12 -19.90
CA TRP A 101 -6.74 12.31 -20.11
C TRP A 101 -6.15 11.80 -18.79
N TRP A 102 -6.10 12.66 -17.77
CA TRP A 102 -5.72 12.26 -16.41
C TRP A 102 -6.66 11.21 -15.84
N GLY A 103 -7.97 11.36 -16.03
CA GLY A 103 -8.95 10.35 -15.65
C GLY A 103 -8.70 8.99 -16.32
N THR A 104 -8.38 8.98 -17.61
CA THR A 104 -8.02 7.75 -18.34
C THR A 104 -6.72 7.13 -17.82
N ILE A 105 -5.72 7.93 -17.45
CA ILE A 105 -4.48 7.41 -16.83
C ILE A 105 -4.79 6.78 -15.47
N LEU A 106 -5.65 7.42 -14.67
CA LEU A 106 -6.08 6.89 -13.38
C LEU A 106 -6.83 5.56 -13.52
N THR A 107 -7.70 5.40 -14.51
CA THR A 107 -8.38 4.11 -14.73
C THR A 107 -7.45 3.07 -15.33
N LEU A 108 -6.56 3.45 -16.24
CA LEU A 108 -5.58 2.54 -16.84
C LEU A 108 -4.56 2.02 -15.83
N SER A 109 -4.26 2.78 -14.78
CA SER A 109 -3.33 2.38 -13.71
C SER A 109 -3.92 1.42 -12.67
N SER A 110 -5.21 1.03 -12.78
CA SER A 110 -5.83 0.01 -11.92
C SER A 110 -4.99 -1.27 -11.74
N PRO A 111 -4.54 -1.95 -12.82
CA PRO A 111 -3.81 -3.21 -12.70
C PRO A 111 -2.50 -3.03 -11.93
N LEU A 112 -1.82 -1.91 -12.16
CA LEU A 112 -0.55 -1.60 -11.50
C LEU A 112 -0.75 -1.44 -9.99
N PHE A 113 -1.77 -0.70 -9.55
CA PHE A 113 -2.03 -0.53 -8.12
C PHE A 113 -2.37 -1.84 -7.42
N ILE A 114 -3.06 -2.74 -8.12
CA ILE A 114 -3.45 -4.05 -7.60
C ILE A 114 -2.23 -4.95 -7.46
N ILE A 115 -1.42 -5.06 -8.51
CA ILE A 115 -0.21 -5.88 -8.47
C ILE A 115 0.74 -5.36 -7.39
N LEU A 116 0.93 -4.03 -7.30
CA LEU A 116 1.73 -3.45 -6.23
C LEU A 116 1.14 -3.73 -4.86
N GLU A 117 -0.18 -3.63 -4.67
CA GLU A 117 -0.85 -3.94 -3.40
C GLU A 117 -0.67 -5.41 -3.00
N GLY A 118 -0.83 -6.35 -3.94
CA GLY A 118 -0.60 -7.78 -3.70
C GLY A 118 0.85 -8.10 -3.34
N ILE A 119 1.82 -7.63 -4.14
CA ILE A 119 3.25 -7.84 -3.90
C ILE A 119 3.68 -7.21 -2.58
N SER A 120 3.27 -5.97 -2.32
CA SER A 120 3.64 -5.27 -1.09
C SER A 120 3.05 -5.93 0.16
N SER A 121 1.82 -6.45 0.08
CA SER A 121 1.19 -7.20 1.18
C SER A 121 1.96 -8.49 1.47
N LEU A 122 2.32 -9.22 0.42
CA LEU A 122 3.08 -10.47 0.51
C LEU A 122 4.47 -10.24 1.10
N LEU A 123 5.21 -9.21 0.65
CA LEU A 123 6.51 -8.83 1.21
C LEU A 123 6.43 -8.46 2.69
N VAL A 124 5.40 -7.72 3.10
CA VAL A 124 5.20 -7.36 4.51
C VAL A 124 4.91 -8.61 5.35
N VAL A 125 4.02 -9.49 4.88
CA VAL A 125 3.68 -10.73 5.59
C VAL A 125 4.88 -11.67 5.70
N GLN A 126 5.67 -11.82 4.64
CA GLN A 126 6.91 -12.61 4.67
C GLN A 126 7.91 -12.03 5.68
N LYS A 127 8.12 -10.71 5.68
CA LYS A 127 9.04 -10.09 6.63
C LYS A 127 8.57 -10.27 8.08
N LEU A 128 7.26 -10.20 8.32
CA LEU A 128 6.66 -10.54 9.62
C LEU A 128 6.92 -12.01 9.98
N GLY A 129 6.84 -12.93 9.02
CA GLY A 129 7.19 -14.34 9.20
C GLY A 129 8.66 -14.55 9.58
N GLN A 130 9.59 -13.88 8.88
CA GLN A 130 11.04 -13.92 9.15
C GLN A 130 11.38 -13.37 10.53
N VAL A 131 10.90 -12.17 10.86
CA VAL A 131 11.09 -11.55 12.18
C VAL A 131 10.48 -12.42 13.27
N GLY A 132 9.31 -13.01 13.02
CA GLY A 132 8.68 -13.96 13.91
C GLY A 132 9.57 -15.16 14.24
N ARG A 133 10.22 -15.77 13.23
CA ARG A 133 11.18 -16.87 13.44
C ARG A 133 12.38 -16.44 14.30
N GLU A 134 12.91 -15.25 14.06
CA GLU A 134 14.01 -14.70 14.86
C GLU A 134 13.62 -14.49 16.33
N LEU A 135 12.41 -13.99 16.58
CA LEU A 135 11.89 -13.76 17.94
C LEU A 135 11.64 -15.07 18.70
N VAL A 136 11.17 -16.12 18.01
CA VAL A 136 11.01 -17.46 18.59
C VAL A 136 12.34 -17.98 19.15
N GLY A 137 13.45 -17.72 18.45
CA GLY A 137 14.79 -18.12 18.91
C GLY A 137 15.29 -17.39 20.16
N LYS A 138 14.70 -16.24 20.52
CA LYS A 138 15.12 -15.42 21.67
C LYS A 138 14.44 -15.83 22.98
N GLY A 139 13.35 -16.61 22.93
CA GLY A 139 12.71 -17.14 24.14
C GLY A 139 11.35 -17.79 23.91
N GLU A 140 11.03 -18.76 24.76
CA GLU A 140 9.79 -19.55 24.70
C GLU A 140 8.52 -18.70 24.83
N ALA A 141 8.58 -17.58 25.57
CA ALA A 141 7.46 -16.65 25.71
C ALA A 141 7.04 -16.03 24.37
N TYR A 142 8.01 -15.67 23.51
CA TYR A 142 7.71 -15.13 22.17
C TYR A 142 7.07 -16.19 21.28
N GLN A 143 7.54 -17.44 21.36
CA GLN A 143 6.91 -18.55 20.64
C GLN A 143 5.44 -18.72 21.02
N PHE A 144 5.15 -18.74 22.33
CA PHE A 144 3.79 -18.89 22.82
C PHE A 144 2.89 -17.73 22.35
N VAL A 145 3.37 -16.49 22.48
CA VAL A 145 2.62 -15.30 22.05
C VAL A 145 2.37 -15.30 20.54
N LEU A 146 3.38 -15.63 19.73
CA LEU A 146 3.25 -15.66 18.27
C LEU A 146 2.29 -16.77 17.79
N LEU A 147 2.31 -17.93 18.45
CA LEU A 147 1.35 -19.01 18.14
C LEU A 147 -0.09 -18.61 18.48
N ILE A 148 -0.31 -17.96 19.63
CA ILE A 148 -1.64 -17.42 19.97
C ILE A 148 -2.06 -16.35 18.96
N ALA A 149 -1.16 -15.43 18.60
CA ALA A 149 -1.43 -14.38 17.63
C ALA A 149 -1.84 -14.96 16.27
N SER A 150 -1.13 -16.00 15.80
CA SER A 150 -1.48 -16.71 14.57
C SER A 150 -2.81 -17.45 14.66
N ALA A 151 -3.11 -18.10 15.79
CA ALA A 151 -4.40 -18.75 16.00
C ALA A 151 -5.55 -17.74 15.97
N VAL A 152 -5.40 -16.60 16.64
CA VAL A 152 -6.36 -15.48 16.60
C VAL A 152 -6.51 -14.97 15.17
N ALA A 153 -5.41 -14.77 14.43
CA ALA A 153 -5.45 -14.34 13.04
C ALA A 153 -6.25 -15.29 12.14
N TYR A 154 -6.06 -16.62 12.28
CA TYR A 154 -6.86 -17.59 11.55
C TYR A 154 -8.34 -17.53 11.93
N VAL A 155 -8.67 -17.48 13.23
CA VAL A 155 -10.08 -17.40 13.68
C VAL A 155 -10.75 -16.13 13.18
N VAL A 156 -10.07 -14.99 13.29
CA VAL A 156 -10.55 -13.70 12.78
C VAL A 156 -10.74 -13.77 11.26
N SER A 157 -9.77 -14.30 10.51
CA SER A 157 -9.90 -14.45 9.05
C SER A 157 -11.08 -15.32 8.66
N ALA A 158 -11.31 -16.45 9.35
CA ALA A 158 -12.40 -17.36 9.05
C ALA A 158 -13.76 -16.72 9.34
N TRP A 159 -13.89 -16.06 10.50
CA TRP A 159 -15.10 -15.30 10.85
C TRP A 159 -15.37 -14.20 9.82
N TRP A 160 -14.33 -13.45 9.42
CA TRP A 160 -14.46 -12.34 8.47
C TRP A 160 -14.84 -12.84 7.07
N ILE A 161 -14.30 -13.98 6.62
CA ILE A 161 -14.68 -14.62 5.36
C ILE A 161 -16.16 -15.00 5.36
N VAL A 162 -16.65 -15.61 6.44
CA VAL A 162 -18.06 -15.99 6.57
C VAL A 162 -18.96 -14.76 6.61
N ALA A 163 -18.57 -13.71 7.35
CA ALA A 163 -19.32 -12.46 7.43
C ALA A 163 -19.39 -11.74 6.08
N ALA A 164 -18.31 -11.78 5.29
CA ALA A 164 -18.24 -11.16 3.96
C ALA A 164 -18.90 -12.00 2.86
N TYR A 165 -19.15 -13.30 3.09
CA TYR A 165 -19.65 -14.23 2.08
C TYR A 165 -20.92 -13.74 1.34
N PRO A 166 -22.01 -13.30 2.01
CA PRO A 166 -23.23 -12.89 1.32
C PRO A 166 -23.02 -11.72 0.37
N ALA A 167 -22.07 -10.85 0.71
CA ALA A 167 -21.76 -9.65 -0.04
C ALA A 167 -20.71 -9.91 -1.14
N ALA A 168 -19.77 -10.83 -0.92
CA ALA A 168 -18.78 -11.20 -1.93
C ALA A 168 -19.33 -12.16 -2.99
N ALA A 169 -20.33 -12.98 -2.65
CA ALA A 169 -20.91 -14.02 -3.51
C ALA A 169 -22.21 -13.57 -4.21
N MET A 170 -22.29 -12.31 -4.65
CA MET A 170 -23.49 -11.77 -5.33
C MET A 170 -23.77 -12.42 -6.69
N SER A 171 -22.75 -13.00 -7.34
CA SER A 171 -22.89 -13.71 -8.62
C SER A 171 -22.40 -15.16 -8.53
N PRO A 172 -22.91 -16.08 -9.38
CA PRO A 172 -22.44 -17.47 -9.41
C PRO A 172 -20.93 -17.57 -9.66
N LEU A 173 -20.39 -16.69 -10.50
CA LEU A 173 -18.96 -16.66 -10.82
C LEU A 173 -18.13 -16.17 -9.61
N SER A 174 -18.56 -15.13 -8.90
CA SER A 174 -17.86 -14.70 -7.67
C SER A 174 -17.87 -15.78 -6.58
N ALA A 175 -18.95 -16.57 -6.49
CA ALA A 175 -19.04 -17.69 -5.57
C ALA A 175 -18.05 -18.82 -5.93
N THR A 176 -17.89 -19.13 -7.23
CA THR A 176 -16.90 -20.13 -7.67
C THR A 176 -15.47 -19.64 -7.49
N LEU A 177 -15.19 -18.37 -7.78
CA LEU A 177 -13.87 -17.76 -7.52
C LEU A 177 -13.52 -17.78 -6.03
N LEU A 178 -14.48 -17.53 -5.15
CA LEU A 178 -14.28 -17.66 -3.71
C LEU A 178 -13.89 -19.10 -3.32
N GLY A 179 -14.67 -20.07 -3.78
CA GLY A 179 -14.38 -21.49 -3.54
C GLY A 179 -12.99 -21.89 -4.06
N ALA A 180 -12.63 -21.45 -5.27
CA ALA A 180 -11.32 -21.69 -5.87
C ALA A 180 -10.18 -21.03 -5.06
N ALA A 181 -10.33 -19.78 -4.65
CA ALA A 181 -9.33 -19.05 -3.87
C ALA A 181 -9.12 -19.67 -2.48
N LEU A 182 -10.18 -20.02 -1.76
CA LEU A 182 -10.10 -20.69 -0.45
C LEU A 182 -9.44 -22.07 -0.57
N THR A 183 -9.81 -22.83 -1.60
CA THR A 183 -9.22 -24.14 -1.87
C THR A 183 -7.73 -23.99 -2.19
N ALA A 184 -7.37 -23.08 -3.09
CA ALA A 184 -5.98 -22.80 -3.43
C ALA A 184 -5.17 -22.36 -2.21
N PHE A 185 -5.70 -21.46 -1.38
CA PHE A 185 -5.06 -21.01 -0.15
C PHE A 185 -4.79 -22.17 0.82
N LEU A 186 -5.77 -23.06 1.03
CA LEU A 186 -5.61 -24.23 1.90
C LEU A 186 -4.56 -25.19 1.33
N PHE A 187 -4.64 -25.54 0.04
CA PHE A 187 -3.66 -26.42 -0.60
C PHE A 187 -2.24 -25.84 -0.56
N LEU A 188 -2.07 -24.55 -0.88
CA LEU A 188 -0.77 -23.89 -0.81
C LEU A 188 -0.25 -23.82 0.62
N THR A 189 -1.11 -23.64 1.62
CA THR A 189 -0.72 -23.72 3.02
C THR A 189 -0.19 -25.11 3.38
N PHE A 190 -0.91 -26.18 3.01
CA PHE A 190 -0.47 -27.56 3.24
C PHE A 190 0.84 -27.88 2.51
N ILE A 191 0.94 -27.50 1.23
CA ILE A 191 2.16 -27.68 0.43
C ILE A 191 3.32 -26.90 1.05
N GLY A 192 3.10 -25.64 1.45
CA GLY A 192 4.11 -24.80 2.07
C GLY A 192 4.64 -25.38 3.38
N PHE A 193 3.78 -25.96 4.22
CA PHE A 193 4.21 -26.67 5.42
C PHE A 193 4.91 -27.99 5.09
N GLY A 194 4.43 -28.75 4.10
CA GLY A 194 5.06 -29.98 3.63
C GLY A 194 6.47 -29.76 3.09
N LEU A 195 6.69 -28.66 2.38
CA LEU A 195 8.00 -28.22 1.89
C LEU A 195 8.86 -27.55 2.98
N ARG A 196 8.31 -27.30 4.18
CA ARG A 196 8.93 -26.54 5.28
C ARG A 196 9.36 -25.12 4.89
N ARG A 197 8.72 -24.53 3.88
CA ARG A 197 9.06 -23.20 3.35
C ARG A 197 8.23 -22.09 3.98
N THR A 198 6.97 -22.36 4.32
CA THR A 198 6.10 -21.38 4.99
C THR A 198 6.16 -21.48 6.51
N ASN A 199 5.68 -20.45 7.21
CA ASN A 199 5.47 -20.45 8.67
C ASN A 199 3.99 -20.21 9.01
N VAL A 200 3.57 -20.61 10.21
CA VAL A 200 2.24 -20.35 10.78
C VAL A 200 1.92 -18.85 10.78
N ILE A 201 2.92 -18.00 11.07
CA ILE A 201 2.77 -16.54 11.04
C ILE A 201 2.46 -16.04 9.62
N GLU A 202 3.24 -16.48 8.63
CA GLU A 202 3.09 -16.08 7.23
C GLU A 202 1.74 -16.54 6.66
N SER A 203 1.40 -17.83 6.81
CA SER A 203 0.12 -18.37 6.35
C SER A 203 -1.08 -17.71 7.06
N SER A 204 -0.99 -17.43 8.36
CA SER A 204 -2.06 -16.70 9.08
C SER A 204 -2.21 -15.24 8.61
N GLY A 205 -1.11 -14.57 8.26
CA GLY A 205 -1.12 -13.23 7.67
C GLY A 205 -1.74 -13.21 6.27
N LEU A 206 -1.43 -14.21 5.44
CA LEU A 206 -2.04 -14.39 4.12
C LEU A 206 -3.54 -14.72 4.22
N ALA A 207 -3.96 -15.47 5.25
CA ALA A 207 -5.38 -15.71 5.53
C ALA A 207 -6.12 -14.38 5.83
N LEU A 208 -5.54 -13.52 6.66
CA LEU A 208 -6.07 -12.19 6.95
C LEU A 208 -6.11 -11.30 5.70
N PHE A 209 -5.05 -11.30 4.90
CA PHE A 209 -5.00 -10.57 3.63
C PHE A 209 -6.13 -11.00 2.68
N MET A 210 -6.34 -12.31 2.54
CA MET A 210 -7.40 -12.86 1.71
C MET A 210 -8.78 -12.47 2.25
N ALA A 211 -9.00 -12.59 3.57
CA ALA A 211 -10.24 -12.20 4.22
C ALA A 211 -10.56 -10.71 4.04
N TYR A 212 -9.53 -9.86 4.13
CA TYR A 212 -9.67 -8.43 3.90
C TYR A 212 -10.03 -8.11 2.44
N ASN A 213 -9.35 -8.71 1.46
CA ASN A 213 -9.69 -8.50 0.05
C ASN A 213 -11.09 -9.03 -0.29
N LEU A 214 -11.51 -10.13 0.34
CA LEU A 214 -12.87 -10.64 0.19
C LEU A 214 -13.92 -9.66 0.72
N TRP A 215 -13.68 -9.12 1.90
CA TRP A 215 -14.56 -8.13 2.51
C TRP A 215 -14.69 -6.87 1.63
N LEU A 216 -13.59 -6.43 1.01
CA LEU A 216 -13.61 -5.35 0.03
C LEU A 216 -14.43 -5.67 -1.23
N CYS A 217 -14.60 -6.93 -1.61
CA CYS A 217 -15.48 -7.31 -2.73
C CYS A 217 -16.97 -7.10 -2.41
N GLY A 218 -17.36 -7.21 -1.14
CA GLY A 218 -18.75 -7.10 -0.70
C GLY A 218 -19.13 -5.73 -0.14
N PHE A 219 -18.19 -4.81 -0.03
CA PHE A 219 -18.44 -3.53 0.62
C PHE A 219 -19.18 -2.56 -0.30
N ASP A 220 -20.51 -2.60 -0.25
CA ASP A 220 -21.37 -1.61 -0.91
C ASP A 220 -21.34 -0.29 -0.12
N GLN A 221 -21.21 0.84 -0.83
CA GLN A 221 -20.96 2.20 -0.32
C GLN A 221 -22.00 2.76 0.68
N GLN A 222 -23.01 1.97 1.06
CA GLN A 222 -24.20 2.43 1.79
C GLN A 222 -24.29 1.99 3.25
N SER A 223 -23.41 1.12 3.76
CA SER A 223 -23.59 0.56 5.11
C SER A 223 -22.57 1.05 6.15
N PHE A 224 -23.10 1.90 7.05
CA PHE A 224 -22.61 2.36 8.36
C PHE A 224 -21.44 3.36 8.40
N SER A 225 -21.81 4.64 8.50
CA SER A 225 -20.99 5.84 8.77
C SER A 225 -20.29 6.51 7.58
N GLY A 226 -21.06 6.83 6.54
CA GLY A 226 -20.69 7.81 5.52
C GLY A 226 -19.69 7.29 4.46
N PRO A 227 -19.88 7.65 3.17
CA PRO A 227 -19.05 7.14 2.08
C PRO A 227 -17.55 7.44 2.27
N ALA A 228 -17.22 8.54 2.95
CA ALA A 228 -15.84 8.94 3.18
C ALA A 228 -15.05 7.99 4.11
N SER A 229 -15.68 7.36 5.10
CA SER A 229 -14.96 6.51 6.08
C SER A 229 -14.44 5.21 5.44
N SER A 230 -15.22 4.61 4.53
CA SER A 230 -14.87 3.37 3.84
C SER A 230 -13.67 3.55 2.90
N TYR A 231 -13.62 4.64 2.13
CA TYR A 231 -12.46 4.94 1.27
C TYR A 231 -11.20 5.24 2.07
N LEU A 232 -11.35 5.88 3.23
CA LEU A 232 -10.21 6.16 4.11
C LEU A 232 -9.62 4.86 4.67
N GLY A 233 -10.44 3.89 5.06
CA GLY A 233 -9.93 2.57 5.48
C GLY A 233 -9.12 1.88 4.40
N ALA A 234 -9.65 1.80 3.17
CA ALA A 234 -8.96 1.21 2.03
C ALA A 234 -7.68 1.97 1.65
N LEU A 235 -7.71 3.31 1.73
CA LEU A 235 -6.56 4.16 1.48
C LEU A 235 -5.46 3.95 2.53
N VAL A 236 -5.82 3.95 3.82
CA VAL A 236 -4.89 3.77 4.93
C VAL A 236 -4.21 2.41 4.82
N TYR A 237 -4.98 1.36 4.55
CA TYR A 237 -4.43 0.02 4.31
C TYR A 237 -3.42 0.03 3.16
N ARG A 238 -3.82 0.55 1.99
CA ARG A 238 -2.97 0.56 0.79
C ARG A 238 -1.71 1.40 0.99
N LEU A 239 -1.80 2.55 1.65
CA LEU A 239 -0.63 3.37 2.00
C LEU A 239 0.26 2.67 3.04
N ALA A 240 -0.33 2.06 4.07
CA ALA A 240 0.42 1.37 5.10
C ALA A 240 1.27 0.23 4.52
N ILE A 241 0.71 -0.53 3.59
CA ILE A 241 1.41 -1.66 2.98
C ILE A 241 2.42 -1.19 1.94
N LEU A 242 2.10 -0.21 1.09
CA LEU A 242 3.07 0.32 0.12
C LEU A 242 4.28 0.96 0.84
N LEU A 243 4.03 1.73 1.90
CA LEU A 243 5.10 2.33 2.72
C LEU A 243 5.79 1.30 3.60
N GLY A 244 5.08 0.25 4.03
CA GLY A 244 5.64 -0.89 4.73
C GLY A 244 6.62 -1.65 3.85
N ALA A 245 6.20 -2.05 2.65
CA ALA A 245 7.05 -2.73 1.67
C ALA A 245 8.24 -1.89 1.25
N ALA A 246 8.08 -0.57 1.08
CA ALA A 246 9.21 0.33 0.83
C ALA A 246 10.27 0.25 1.95
N ARG A 247 9.87 0.11 3.22
CA ARG A 247 10.82 -0.06 4.32
C ARG A 247 11.40 -1.47 4.44
N VAL A 248 10.67 -2.47 3.97
CA VAL A 248 11.11 -3.87 3.98
C VAL A 248 12.12 -4.16 2.88
N LEU A 249 12.01 -3.51 1.71
CA LEU A 249 12.83 -3.75 0.52
C LEU A 249 14.36 -3.73 0.78
N PRO A 250 14.92 -2.72 1.50
CA PRO A 250 16.35 -2.67 1.79
C PRO A 250 16.83 -3.82 2.67
N SER A 251 15.95 -4.37 3.51
CA SER A 251 16.30 -5.44 4.46
C SER A 251 16.34 -6.82 3.81
N ILE A 252 15.63 -7.03 2.70
CA ILE A 252 15.62 -8.30 1.96
C ILE A 252 16.87 -8.40 1.07
N GLY A 253 17.27 -7.29 0.44
CA GLY A 253 18.47 -7.24 -0.38
C GLY A 253 19.78 -7.11 0.41
N ALA A 254 19.75 -7.21 1.74
CA ALA A 254 20.98 -7.10 2.53
C ALA A 254 21.83 -8.37 2.41
N ASP A 255 21.22 -9.53 2.61
CA ASP A 255 21.94 -10.80 2.75
C ASP A 255 22.50 -11.31 1.42
N THR A 256 21.81 -11.05 0.30
CA THR A 256 22.24 -11.49 -1.05
C THR A 256 23.45 -10.71 -1.56
N TRP A 257 23.59 -9.45 -1.18
CA TRP A 257 24.61 -8.54 -1.74
C TRP A 257 25.87 -8.45 -0.88
N GLU A 258 25.82 -8.96 0.36
CA GLU A 258 27.01 -9.07 1.24
C GLU A 258 28.00 -10.14 0.77
N ALA A 259 27.56 -11.12 -0.03
CA ALA A 259 28.42 -12.18 -0.55
C ALA A 259 29.19 -11.78 -1.83
N ASP A 260 28.66 -10.85 -2.64
CA ASP A 260 29.13 -10.65 -4.03
C ASP A 260 29.93 -9.35 -4.23
N TYR A 261 29.86 -8.40 -3.30
CA TYR A 261 30.59 -7.14 -3.42
C TYR A 261 31.18 -6.72 -2.08
N GLY A 262 32.51 -6.64 -1.99
CA GLY A 262 33.18 -5.83 -0.97
C GLY A 262 32.84 -4.36 -1.23
N VAL A 263 31.77 -3.85 -0.63
CA VAL A 263 31.24 -2.52 -0.92
C VAL A 263 31.96 -1.46 -0.08
N ASP A 264 32.86 -0.71 -0.71
CA ASP A 264 33.49 0.52 -0.19
C ASP A 264 32.47 1.65 0.11
N ASP A 265 31.23 1.56 -0.39
CA ASP A 265 30.17 2.60 -0.30
C ASP A 265 29.05 2.36 0.74
N GLY A 266 29.14 1.33 1.58
CA GLY A 266 28.15 1.06 2.65
C GLY A 266 26.68 0.89 2.17
N TRP A 267 25.72 1.01 3.11
CA TRP A 267 24.29 0.75 2.89
C TRP A 267 23.60 1.65 1.84
N GLU A 268 24.19 2.80 1.49
CA GLU A 268 23.61 3.80 0.56
C GLU A 268 23.80 3.46 -0.93
N GLY A 269 24.75 2.57 -1.26
CA GLY A 269 24.99 2.15 -2.64
C GLY A 269 23.91 1.24 -3.24
N ARG A 270 23.10 0.58 -2.39
CA ARG A 270 22.19 -0.52 -2.80
C ARG A 270 21.02 -0.01 -3.67
N PRO A 271 20.67 -0.70 -4.78
CA PRO A 271 19.54 -0.27 -5.62
C PRO A 271 18.20 -0.27 -4.87
N THR A 272 18.04 -1.17 -3.89
CA THR A 272 16.86 -1.26 -3.03
C THR A 272 16.72 -0.09 -2.05
N SER A 273 17.84 0.44 -1.53
CA SER A 273 17.83 1.63 -0.66
C SER A 273 17.53 2.90 -1.47
N LYS A 274 18.09 3.03 -2.68
CA LYS A 274 17.73 4.12 -3.62
C LYS A 274 16.25 4.10 -4.00
N LEU A 275 15.70 2.93 -4.30
CA LEU A 275 14.27 2.77 -4.62
C LEU A 275 13.39 3.17 -3.42
N THR A 276 13.78 2.76 -2.22
CA THR A 276 13.09 3.13 -0.97
C THR A 276 13.10 4.64 -0.74
N HIS A 277 14.26 5.27 -0.93
CA HIS A 277 14.40 6.72 -0.82
C HIS A 277 13.48 7.45 -1.82
N ILE A 278 13.44 6.99 -3.07
CA ILE A 278 12.55 7.54 -4.11
C ILE A 278 11.08 7.37 -3.69
N LEU A 279 10.65 6.16 -3.31
CA LEU A 279 9.26 5.91 -2.90
C LEU A 279 8.81 6.77 -1.72
N LEU A 280 9.68 6.91 -0.71
CA LEU A 280 9.39 7.73 0.47
C LEU A 280 9.37 9.24 0.16
N THR A 281 10.22 9.69 -0.76
CA THR A 281 10.25 11.09 -1.24
C THR A 281 8.95 11.44 -1.97
N TYR A 282 8.45 10.55 -2.83
CA TYR A 282 7.21 10.77 -3.59
C TYR A 282 5.93 10.32 -2.87
N ARG A 283 5.96 10.10 -1.54
CA ARG A 283 4.81 9.62 -0.75
C ARG A 283 3.51 10.43 -0.97
N GLN A 284 3.63 11.74 -1.14
CA GLN A 284 2.46 12.61 -1.34
C GLN A 284 1.86 12.43 -2.73
N SER A 285 2.69 12.29 -3.77
CA SER A 285 2.22 11.98 -5.12
C SER A 285 1.55 10.61 -5.17
N ILE A 286 2.12 9.61 -4.49
CA ILE A 286 1.50 8.28 -4.37
C ILE A 286 0.13 8.40 -3.69
N LEU A 287 0.02 9.13 -2.58
CA LEU A 287 -1.25 9.37 -1.88
C LEU A 287 -2.30 10.00 -2.81
N VAL A 288 -1.94 11.07 -3.53
CA VAL A 288 -2.86 11.79 -4.42
C VAL A 288 -3.35 10.87 -5.53
N THR A 289 -2.46 10.14 -6.19
CA THR A 289 -2.83 9.25 -7.30
C THR A 289 -3.68 8.08 -6.81
N VAL A 290 -3.28 7.41 -5.73
CA VAL A 290 -4.01 6.27 -5.15
C VAL A 290 -5.41 6.69 -4.68
N TYR A 291 -5.51 7.85 -4.02
CA TYR A 291 -6.78 8.34 -3.52
C TYR A 291 -7.72 8.80 -4.64
N SER A 292 -7.18 9.51 -5.63
CA SER A 292 -7.96 9.95 -6.80
C SER A 292 -8.46 8.76 -7.62
N HIS A 293 -7.63 7.70 -7.73
CA HIS A 293 -8.01 6.44 -8.33
C HIS A 293 -9.16 5.75 -7.58
N LEU A 294 -9.06 5.64 -6.24
CA LEU A 294 -10.09 5.03 -5.39
C LEU A 294 -11.43 5.76 -5.48
N LEU A 295 -11.42 7.10 -5.54
CA LEU A 295 -12.63 7.91 -5.67
C LEU A 295 -13.27 7.85 -7.06
N LEU A 296 -12.49 7.53 -8.09
CA LEU A 296 -12.96 7.54 -9.48
C LEU A 296 -13.49 6.18 -9.96
N LEU A 297 -13.01 5.07 -9.40
CA LEU A 297 -13.39 3.74 -9.83
C LEU A 297 -14.80 3.38 -9.38
N ASP A 298 -15.61 2.88 -10.32
CA ASP A 298 -16.92 2.32 -10.04
C ASP A 298 -16.83 1.01 -9.24
N HIS A 299 -17.80 0.78 -8.36
CA HIS A 299 -17.80 -0.36 -7.43
C HIS A 299 -17.69 -1.70 -8.16
N SER A 300 -18.42 -1.87 -9.27
CA SER A 300 -18.39 -3.11 -10.08
C SER A 300 -17.00 -3.43 -10.62
N SER A 301 -16.27 -2.42 -11.12
CA SER A 301 -14.90 -2.62 -11.60
C SER A 301 -13.94 -2.94 -10.45
N GLN A 302 -14.14 -2.34 -9.27
CA GLN A 302 -13.31 -2.63 -8.10
C GLN A 302 -13.39 -4.10 -7.68
N VAL A 303 -14.57 -4.71 -7.67
CA VAL A 303 -14.74 -6.12 -7.27
C VAL A 303 -13.89 -7.06 -8.13
N TRP A 304 -13.91 -6.90 -9.45
CA TRP A 304 -13.09 -7.71 -10.36
C TRP A 304 -11.59 -7.52 -10.15
N TRP A 305 -11.19 -6.28 -9.92
CA TRP A 305 -9.82 -5.93 -9.60
C TRP A 305 -9.35 -6.53 -8.27
N ARG A 306 -10.23 -6.67 -7.28
CA ARG A 306 -9.95 -7.39 -6.03
C ARG A 306 -9.78 -8.90 -6.24
N TRP A 307 -10.62 -9.51 -7.09
CA TRP A 307 -10.43 -10.92 -7.47
C TRP A 307 -9.10 -11.16 -8.16
N MET A 308 -8.70 -10.27 -9.07
CA MET A 308 -7.38 -10.33 -9.69
C MET A 308 -6.26 -10.17 -8.65
N ASN A 309 -6.44 -9.32 -7.63
CA ASN A 309 -5.46 -9.17 -6.54
C ASN A 309 -5.24 -10.49 -5.78
N ILE A 310 -6.34 -11.14 -5.37
CA ILE A 310 -6.29 -12.42 -4.67
C ILE A 310 -5.61 -13.47 -5.54
N PHE A 311 -6.02 -13.56 -6.82
CA PHE A 311 -5.44 -14.50 -7.78
C PHE A 311 -3.93 -14.30 -7.94
N PHE A 312 -3.47 -13.08 -8.26
CA PHE A 312 -2.05 -12.80 -8.46
C PHE A 312 -1.24 -13.03 -7.18
N THR A 313 -1.77 -12.66 -6.01
CA THR A 313 -1.06 -12.88 -4.74
C THR A 313 -0.88 -14.36 -4.46
N LEU A 314 -1.92 -15.18 -4.66
CA LEU A 314 -1.82 -16.64 -4.49
C LEU A 314 -0.88 -17.28 -5.52
N VAL A 315 -0.86 -16.80 -6.77
CA VAL A 315 0.07 -17.26 -7.80
C VAL A 315 1.51 -16.90 -7.43
N ILE A 316 1.78 -15.66 -7.01
CA ILE A 316 3.12 -15.24 -6.59
C ILE A 316 3.58 -16.04 -5.38
N TRP A 317 2.71 -16.24 -4.38
CA TRP A 317 3.02 -17.07 -3.23
C TRP A 317 3.28 -18.53 -3.62
N SER A 318 2.49 -19.09 -4.55
CA SER A 318 2.75 -20.42 -5.09
C SER A 318 4.10 -20.51 -5.78
N ILE A 319 4.49 -19.51 -6.57
CA ILE A 319 5.79 -19.47 -7.25
C ILE A 319 6.90 -19.39 -6.22
N GLU A 320 6.77 -18.55 -5.20
CA GLU A 320 7.75 -18.44 -4.11
C GLU A 320 7.97 -19.79 -3.41
N LEU A 321 6.88 -20.48 -3.03
CA LEU A 321 6.97 -21.79 -2.40
C LEU A 321 7.71 -22.81 -3.28
N LEU A 322 7.64 -22.69 -4.61
CA LEU A 322 8.36 -23.54 -5.55
C LEU A 322 9.83 -23.11 -5.74
N VAL A 323 10.08 -21.81 -5.92
CA VAL A 323 11.37 -21.22 -6.31
C VAL A 323 12.33 -21.05 -5.14
N SER A 324 11.85 -20.98 -3.90
CA SER A 324 12.69 -20.88 -2.68
C SER A 324 13.53 -22.17 -2.40
N GLY A 325 13.83 -22.95 -3.43
CA GLY A 325 14.49 -24.26 -3.36
C GLY A 325 15.90 -24.37 -3.91
N GLU A 326 16.49 -23.30 -4.46
CA GLU A 326 17.83 -23.39 -5.06
C GLU A 326 18.91 -22.58 -4.34
N ASP A 327 18.57 -21.52 -3.59
CA ASP A 327 19.61 -20.69 -2.93
C ASP A 327 20.12 -21.22 -1.58
N ASP A 328 19.55 -22.31 -1.06
CA ASP A 328 20.18 -23.10 0.02
C ASP A 328 21.19 -24.12 -0.53
N ALA A 329 21.53 -24.08 -1.83
CA ALA A 329 22.58 -24.92 -2.42
C ALA A 329 24.00 -24.57 -1.94
N ILE A 330 24.20 -23.45 -1.23
CA ILE A 330 25.47 -23.16 -0.54
C ILE A 330 25.67 -24.07 0.70
N THR A 331 24.61 -24.74 1.18
CA THR A 331 24.74 -25.78 2.23
C THR A 331 24.96 -27.20 1.69
N LYS A 332 25.07 -27.39 0.36
CA LYS A 332 25.32 -28.72 -0.24
C LYS A 332 26.79 -29.14 -0.26
N GLU A 333 27.73 -28.31 0.20
CA GLU A 333 29.15 -28.66 0.21
C GLU A 333 29.70 -29.09 1.59
N TRP A 334 28.86 -29.18 2.64
CA TRP A 334 29.35 -29.51 3.99
C TRP A 334 28.99 -30.93 4.45
N LYS A 335 28.75 -31.83 3.48
CA LYS A 335 28.63 -33.28 3.72
C LYS A 335 29.26 -34.10 2.58
N VAL A 336 30.57 -33.94 2.41
CA VAL A 336 31.59 -34.96 2.07
C VAL A 336 32.89 -34.31 2.58
N ASP A 337 33.57 -34.74 3.64
CA ASP A 337 33.88 -36.08 4.14
C ASP A 337 33.40 -36.38 5.58
#